data_AF-A0A8K0T3F9-F1
#
_entry.id   AF-A0A8K0T3F9-F1
#
_cell.length_a   1.000
_cell.length_b   1.000
_cell.length_c   1.000
_cell.angle_alpha   90.00
_cell.angle_beta   90.00
_cell.angle_gamma   90.00
#
_symmetry.space_group_name_H-M   'P 1'
#
loop_
_entity.id
_entity.type
_entity.pdbx_description
1 polymer ?
#
loop_
_entity_poly.entity_id
_entity_poly.type
_entity_poly.pdbx_seq_one_letter_code
_entity_poly.pdbx_strand_id
1 'polypeptide(L)'
;QSCDADGCAGKFNGLVATATCQSGPRKGCQCTPTSTTCGNHQSCDLNGCAGSFDGLSQFATCKGNFKGCECTATSNTCGAHQSCDLNGCAGSFDGSAPFATCKGNFIGCECTATSNTCGAHQSCDLNGCAGSFDGKNKFATCKGNFVGCECTATSNTCGKHQSCDLNGCAGSFDGSAKFATCKGNFEGCECTATANTCGNPQSCDLNGCAGDFTTSSVLPQCQGNFQGCNCIATSNTCGDRQSCDLNGCAGSFDGSTKFATCKGNFKGCQCTATGNTCGSPQSCDLNGCAGKFNGNRQLPQCSGNFVGCNCKATSNTCGTPQSCTKNGCSGSFDSNGKATCKGNFLGCQCVADSGTCGPPQSCDLNGCNGKFLGDSEAPVCTGNFAGCVCSPTSNTCGGTRDCDADGCNGNSGGVCLNNYYGCACNPVANTCEGAGVC
;
A
#
# COMPACT_ATOMS: atom_id res chain seq x y z
N GLN A 1 -30.91 -54.22 62.49
CA GLN A 1 -29.83 -55.23 62.58
C GLN A 1 -29.66 -55.87 61.21
N SER A 2 -28.42 -56.27 60.86
CA SER A 2 -28.07 -56.83 59.55
C SER A 2 -28.88 -58.09 59.21
N CYS A 3 -29.26 -58.24 57.93
CA CYS A 3 -29.96 -59.40 57.38
C CYS A 3 -29.14 -60.70 57.33
N ASP A 4 -27.85 -60.64 57.70
CA ASP A 4 -26.95 -61.81 57.77
C ASP A 4 -26.49 -62.10 59.22
N ALA A 5 -26.99 -61.36 60.22
CA ALA A 5 -26.61 -61.55 61.62
C ALA A 5 -27.51 -62.57 62.34
N ASP A 6 -26.97 -63.22 63.37
CA ASP A 6 -27.70 -64.11 64.30
C ASP A 6 -28.55 -65.21 63.62
N GLY A 7 -28.09 -65.75 62.48
CA GLY A 7 -28.80 -66.81 61.74
C GLY A 7 -30.02 -66.33 60.94
N CYS A 8 -30.21 -65.02 60.79
CA CYS A 8 -31.13 -64.43 59.85
C CYS A 8 -30.64 -64.68 58.42
N ALA A 9 -31.52 -65.19 57.54
CA ALA A 9 -31.34 -65.17 56.10
C ALA A 9 -32.37 -64.18 55.52
N GLY A 10 -32.00 -62.90 55.46
CA GLY A 10 -32.88 -61.85 54.97
C GLY A 10 -33.21 -62.02 53.49
N LYS A 11 -34.48 -61.81 53.13
CA LYS A 11 -34.94 -61.74 51.74
C LYS A 11 -36.03 -60.68 51.56
N PHE A 12 -36.14 -60.19 50.33
CA PHE A 12 -37.31 -59.45 49.88
C PHE A 12 -38.34 -60.43 49.32
N ASN A 13 -39.53 -60.48 49.92
CA ASN A 13 -40.62 -61.38 49.49
C ASN A 13 -41.53 -60.68 48.47
N GLY A 14 -40.94 -60.19 47.37
CA GLY A 14 -41.65 -59.47 46.30
C GLY A 14 -41.39 -57.95 46.31
N LEU A 15 -42.35 -57.17 45.81
CA LEU A 15 -42.30 -55.71 45.69
C LEU A 15 -42.59 -55.01 47.03
N VAL A 16 -41.72 -55.24 48.03
CA VAL A 16 -41.88 -54.70 49.38
C VAL A 16 -40.73 -53.76 49.76
N ALA A 17 -41.03 -52.80 50.63
CA ALA A 17 -40.06 -51.79 51.06
C ALA A 17 -38.88 -52.36 51.84
N THR A 18 -39.11 -53.30 52.75
CA THR A 18 -38.08 -53.75 53.71
C THR A 18 -37.84 -55.25 53.64
N ALA A 19 -36.59 -55.68 53.78
CA ALA A 19 -36.23 -57.09 53.88
C ALA A 19 -36.69 -57.70 55.22
N THR A 20 -37.01 -59.00 55.20
CA THR A 20 -37.42 -59.75 56.40
C THR A 20 -36.62 -61.05 56.54
N CYS A 21 -36.28 -61.42 57.77
CA CYS A 21 -35.57 -62.66 58.07
C CYS A 21 -36.45 -63.88 57.76
N GLN A 22 -35.96 -64.81 56.93
CA GLN A 22 -36.70 -66.04 56.60
C GLN A 22 -36.37 -67.23 57.52
N SER A 23 -35.30 -67.12 58.30
CA SER A 23 -34.78 -68.18 59.18
C SER A 23 -34.25 -67.61 60.50
N GLY A 24 -33.94 -68.52 61.43
CA GLY A 24 -33.33 -68.19 62.72
C GLY A 24 -34.33 -67.66 63.75
N PRO A 25 -33.84 -67.24 64.94
CA PRO A 25 -34.67 -66.77 66.06
C PRO A 25 -35.44 -65.48 65.77
N ARG A 26 -35.11 -64.78 64.66
CA ARG A 26 -35.72 -63.50 64.27
C ARG A 26 -36.61 -63.62 63.02
N LYS A 27 -37.04 -64.83 62.66
CA LYS A 27 -37.89 -65.06 61.48
C LYS A 27 -39.13 -64.15 61.52
N GLY A 28 -39.38 -63.44 60.42
CA GLY A 28 -40.48 -62.47 60.27
C GLY A 28 -40.15 -61.04 60.71
N CYS A 29 -39.03 -60.80 61.41
CA CYS A 29 -38.59 -59.45 61.75
C CYS A 29 -37.96 -58.73 60.54
N GLN A 30 -38.11 -57.40 60.51
CA GLN A 30 -37.39 -56.56 59.56
C GLN A 30 -35.89 -56.56 59.85
N CYS A 31 -35.09 -56.60 58.79
CA CYS A 31 -33.64 -56.53 58.87
C CYS A 31 -33.09 -55.48 57.89
N THR A 32 -31.89 -55.00 58.17
CA THR A 32 -31.16 -54.07 57.29
C THR A 32 -30.50 -54.90 56.18
N PRO A 33 -30.87 -54.69 54.90
CA PRO A 33 -30.38 -55.51 53.82
C PRO A 33 -28.86 -55.37 53.65
N THR A 34 -28.24 -56.46 53.21
CA THR A 34 -26.82 -56.56 52.87
C THR A 34 -26.67 -56.79 51.36
N SER A 35 -25.44 -56.76 50.86
CA SER A 35 -25.17 -57.08 49.44
C SER A 35 -25.73 -58.45 49.03
N THR A 36 -25.66 -59.45 49.92
CA THR A 36 -26.25 -60.78 49.76
C THR A 36 -27.78 -60.75 49.64
N THR A 37 -28.43 -59.81 50.34
CA THR A 37 -29.89 -59.65 50.31
C THR A 37 -30.36 -58.91 49.05
N CYS A 38 -29.57 -57.93 48.59
CA CYS A 38 -29.92 -57.03 47.48
C CYS A 38 -29.62 -57.63 46.10
N GLY A 39 -28.56 -58.43 45.98
CA GLY A 39 -28.10 -58.94 44.69
C GLY A 39 -27.51 -57.84 43.79
N ASN A 40 -27.54 -58.06 42.47
CA ASN A 40 -26.98 -57.12 41.50
C ASN A 40 -27.80 -55.82 41.40
N HIS A 41 -27.11 -54.69 41.19
CA HIS A 41 -27.75 -53.38 41.07
C HIS A 41 -28.74 -53.36 39.90
N GLN A 42 -30.00 -53.07 40.23
CA GLN A 42 -31.07 -52.84 39.26
C GLN A 42 -31.27 -51.34 39.06
N SER A 43 -32.00 -50.94 38.01
CA SER A 43 -32.34 -49.52 37.80
C SER A 43 -33.09 -48.93 39.01
N CYS A 44 -32.71 -47.70 39.40
CA CYS A 44 -33.33 -46.98 40.52
C CYS A 44 -34.82 -46.61 40.31
N ASP A 45 -35.30 -46.69 39.08
CA ASP A 45 -36.70 -46.44 38.73
C ASP A 45 -37.51 -47.74 38.59
N LEU A 46 -36.84 -48.89 38.65
CA LEU A 46 -37.49 -50.18 38.48
C LEU A 46 -38.31 -50.52 39.72
N ASN A 47 -39.51 -51.08 39.50
CA ASN A 47 -40.27 -51.78 40.53
C ASN A 47 -40.57 -50.95 41.81
N GLY A 48 -40.64 -49.61 41.70
CA GLY A 48 -40.94 -48.73 42.83
C GLY A 48 -39.78 -48.48 43.79
N CYS A 49 -38.52 -48.70 43.37
CA CYS A 49 -37.32 -48.44 44.17
C CYS A 49 -37.19 -46.97 44.61
N ALA A 50 -37.51 -46.02 43.73
CA ALA A 50 -37.38 -44.58 43.98
C ALA A 50 -35.97 -44.23 44.53
N GLY A 51 -34.95 -44.56 43.75
CA GLY A 51 -33.56 -44.38 44.14
C GLY A 51 -33.19 -42.91 44.35
N SER A 52 -32.26 -42.67 45.26
CA SER A 52 -31.68 -41.34 45.49
C SER A 52 -30.32 -41.46 46.15
N PHE A 53 -29.50 -40.43 46.01
CA PHE A 53 -28.25 -40.31 46.77
C PHE A 53 -28.52 -39.68 48.14
N ASP A 54 -27.86 -40.21 49.17
CA ASP A 54 -27.95 -39.75 50.56
C ASP A 54 -26.69 -39.01 51.04
N GLY A 55 -25.88 -38.51 50.11
CA GLY A 55 -24.64 -37.80 50.39
C GLY A 55 -23.57 -38.11 49.35
N LEU A 56 -22.33 -38.28 49.81
CA LEU A 56 -21.14 -38.57 49.00
C LEU A 56 -21.00 -40.07 48.67
N SER A 57 -22.10 -40.70 48.24
CA SER A 57 -22.17 -42.13 47.98
C SER A 57 -21.83 -42.48 46.53
N GLN A 58 -21.20 -43.63 46.32
CA GLN A 58 -20.84 -44.11 44.98
C GLN A 58 -22.07 -44.48 44.15
N PHE A 59 -23.00 -45.21 44.76
CA PHE A 59 -24.25 -45.66 44.17
C PHE A 59 -25.44 -45.01 44.86
N ALA A 60 -26.56 -44.92 44.15
CA ALA A 60 -27.82 -44.47 44.73
C ALA A 60 -28.48 -45.61 45.50
N THR A 61 -29.31 -45.27 46.47
CA THR A 61 -29.97 -46.23 47.35
C THR A 61 -31.48 -46.14 47.18
N CYS A 62 -32.17 -47.28 47.09
CA CYS A 62 -33.63 -47.33 47.03
C CYS A 62 -34.25 -46.77 48.33
N LYS A 63 -35.28 -45.92 48.18
CA LYS A 63 -36.07 -45.40 49.31
C LYS A 63 -37.46 -46.04 49.43
N GLY A 64 -38.00 -46.57 48.33
CA GLY A 64 -39.27 -47.28 48.25
C GLY A 64 -39.09 -48.79 48.41
N ASN A 65 -39.46 -49.56 47.38
CA ASN A 65 -39.20 -51.00 47.35
C ASN A 65 -37.71 -51.28 47.38
N PHE A 66 -37.30 -52.36 48.04
CA PHE A 66 -35.88 -52.71 48.21
C PHE A 66 -35.07 -51.66 49.01
N LYS A 67 -35.71 -50.97 49.96
CA LYS A 67 -35.11 -49.88 50.74
C LYS A 67 -33.78 -50.28 51.36
N GLY A 68 -32.75 -49.48 51.11
CA GLY A 68 -31.39 -49.73 51.60
C GLY A 68 -30.51 -50.53 50.63
N CYS A 69 -31.03 -51.02 49.51
CA CYS A 69 -30.24 -51.61 48.45
C CYS A 69 -29.72 -50.56 47.47
N GLU A 70 -28.51 -50.76 46.98
CA GLU A 70 -27.90 -49.95 45.92
C GLU A 70 -28.56 -50.22 44.56
N CYS A 71 -28.68 -49.18 43.75
CA CYS A 71 -29.31 -49.21 42.43
C CYS A 71 -28.52 -48.39 41.41
N THR A 72 -28.69 -48.72 40.13
CA THR A 72 -28.11 -48.01 39.00
C THR A 72 -28.88 -46.72 38.76
N ALA A 73 -28.20 -45.59 38.94
CA ALA A 73 -28.79 -44.27 38.80
C ALA A 73 -29.36 -44.03 37.40
N THR A 74 -30.47 -43.30 37.35
CA THR A 74 -31.11 -42.81 36.13
C THR A 74 -31.13 -41.29 36.14
N SER A 75 -31.58 -40.66 35.04
CA SER A 75 -31.76 -39.20 34.99
C SER A 75 -32.66 -38.67 36.12
N ASN A 76 -33.67 -39.44 36.54
CA ASN A 76 -34.54 -39.08 37.66
C ASN A 76 -33.82 -39.09 39.02
N THR A 77 -32.74 -39.88 39.13
CA THR A 77 -31.94 -40.02 40.36
C THR A 77 -30.89 -38.92 40.48
N CYS A 78 -30.32 -38.49 39.35
CA CYS A 78 -29.12 -37.65 39.28
C CYS A 78 -29.38 -36.15 39.46
N GLY A 79 -30.59 -35.67 39.14
CA GLY A 79 -30.92 -34.25 39.22
C GLY A 79 -30.14 -33.39 38.21
N ALA A 80 -29.92 -32.12 38.54
CA ALA A 80 -29.21 -31.18 37.65
C ALA A 80 -27.70 -31.45 37.61
N HIS A 81 -27.08 -31.29 36.44
CA HIS A 81 -25.66 -31.56 36.22
C HIS A 81 -24.77 -30.70 37.13
N GLN A 82 -24.10 -31.35 38.08
CA GLN A 82 -23.09 -30.72 38.93
C GLN A 82 -21.72 -30.79 38.27
N SER A 83 -20.74 -30.02 38.77
CA SER A 83 -19.36 -30.10 38.27
C SER A 83 -18.79 -31.53 38.39
N CYS A 84 -18.08 -32.00 37.36
CA CYS A 84 -17.46 -33.32 37.32
C CYS A 84 -16.34 -33.55 38.36
N ASP A 85 -15.82 -32.47 38.95
CA ASP A 85 -14.81 -32.51 40.02
C ASP A 85 -15.42 -32.37 41.42
N LEU A 86 -16.74 -32.11 41.50
CA LEU A 86 -17.40 -31.90 42.76
C LEU A 86 -17.63 -33.24 43.48
N ASN A 87 -17.45 -33.23 44.81
CA ASN A 87 -17.92 -34.29 45.69
C ASN A 87 -17.42 -35.70 45.34
N GLY A 88 -16.25 -35.82 44.70
CA GLY A 88 -15.65 -37.11 44.34
C GLY A 88 -16.25 -37.78 43.09
N CYS A 89 -16.98 -37.04 42.25
CA CYS A 89 -17.59 -37.57 41.01
C CYS A 89 -16.57 -38.19 40.04
N ALA A 90 -15.38 -37.59 39.89
CA ALA A 90 -14.34 -38.03 38.95
C ALA A 90 -14.90 -38.24 37.54
N GLY A 91 -15.51 -37.19 36.99
CA GLY A 91 -16.19 -37.27 35.70
C GLY A 91 -15.24 -37.54 34.54
N SER A 92 -15.73 -38.30 33.56
CA SER A 92 -15.01 -38.61 32.32
C SER A 92 -15.97 -38.83 31.16
N PHE A 93 -15.49 -38.66 29.94
CA PHE A 93 -16.24 -38.98 28.73
C PHE A 93 -15.96 -40.42 28.28
N ASP A 94 -17.02 -41.21 28.13
CA ASP A 94 -16.95 -42.52 27.49
C ASP A 94 -17.23 -42.35 25.99
N GLY A 95 -16.18 -42.17 25.20
CA GLY A 95 -16.31 -41.96 23.76
C GLY A 95 -16.99 -40.62 23.40
N SER A 96 -17.78 -40.62 22.33
CA SER A 96 -18.37 -39.40 21.75
C SER A 96 -19.77 -39.12 22.32
N ALA A 97 -19.81 -38.64 23.57
CA ALA A 97 -21.05 -38.30 24.27
C ALA A 97 -21.18 -36.76 24.50
N PRO A 98 -22.41 -36.22 24.59
CA PRO A 98 -22.64 -34.81 24.95
C PRO A 98 -22.09 -34.42 26.31
N PHE A 99 -22.37 -35.21 27.35
CA PHE A 99 -21.98 -34.92 28.72
C PHE A 99 -21.06 -35.99 29.28
N ALA A 100 -20.19 -35.59 30.20
CA ALA A 100 -19.34 -36.52 30.93
C ALA A 100 -20.17 -37.22 32.02
N THR A 101 -19.73 -38.40 32.44
CA THR A 101 -20.39 -39.17 33.49
C THR A 101 -19.47 -39.40 34.67
N CYS A 102 -20.03 -39.37 35.88
CA CYS A 102 -19.28 -39.66 37.10
C CYS A 102 -18.85 -41.13 37.16
N LYS A 103 -17.60 -41.34 37.58
CA LYS A 103 -17.00 -42.68 37.79
C LYS A 103 -16.69 -42.98 39.27
N GLY A 104 -16.67 -41.97 40.12
CA GLY A 104 -16.54 -42.06 41.57
C GLY A 104 -17.90 -41.96 42.25
N ASN A 105 -18.10 -40.91 43.06
CA ASN A 105 -19.42 -40.66 43.63
C ASN A 105 -20.45 -40.35 42.54
N PHE A 106 -21.71 -40.74 42.76
CA PHE A 106 -22.78 -40.52 41.78
C PHE A 106 -22.60 -41.27 40.45
N ILE A 107 -22.08 -42.51 40.46
CA ILE A 107 -21.80 -43.28 39.24
C ILE A 107 -23.00 -43.29 38.29
N GLY A 108 -22.72 -43.03 37.00
CA GLY A 108 -23.71 -43.04 35.94
C GLY A 108 -24.50 -41.74 35.77
N CYS A 109 -24.32 -40.78 36.68
CA CYS A 109 -24.88 -39.44 36.53
C CYS A 109 -24.05 -38.56 35.61
N GLU A 110 -24.74 -37.79 34.76
CA GLU A 110 -24.11 -36.77 33.93
C GLU A 110 -23.64 -35.57 34.77
N CYS A 111 -22.50 -35.00 34.38
CA CYS A 111 -21.87 -33.89 35.05
C CYS A 111 -21.38 -32.81 34.07
N THR A 112 -21.24 -31.59 34.57
CA THR A 112 -20.69 -30.45 33.83
C THR A 112 -19.18 -30.58 33.79
N ALA A 113 -18.65 -30.74 32.58
CA ALA A 113 -17.22 -30.95 32.34
C ALA A 113 -16.38 -29.78 32.85
N THR A 114 -15.19 -30.10 33.35
CA THR A 114 -14.17 -29.13 33.76
C THR A 114 -12.91 -29.31 32.89
N SER A 115 -11.91 -28.46 33.08
CA SER A 115 -10.60 -28.62 32.42
C SER A 115 -9.97 -29.99 32.67
N ASN A 116 -10.19 -30.59 33.85
CA ASN A 116 -9.69 -31.93 34.18
C ASN A 116 -10.41 -33.03 33.39
N THR A 117 -11.67 -32.81 33.01
CA THR A 117 -12.48 -33.75 32.22
C THR A 117 -12.15 -33.66 30.72
N CYS A 118 -11.88 -32.46 30.22
CA CYS A 118 -11.78 -32.16 28.78
C CYS A 118 -10.43 -32.50 28.15
N GLY A 119 -9.35 -32.52 28.93
CA GLY A 119 -8.01 -32.76 28.41
C GLY A 119 -7.51 -31.64 27.48
N ALA A 120 -6.62 -31.97 26.54
CA ALA A 120 -6.05 -31.02 25.60
C ALA A 120 -7.05 -30.65 24.48
N HIS A 121 -7.03 -29.38 24.05
CA HIS A 121 -7.96 -28.88 23.02
C HIS A 121 -7.82 -29.68 21.73
N GLN A 122 -8.94 -30.24 21.28
CA GLN A 122 -9.06 -30.91 19.98
C GLN A 122 -9.76 -29.98 18.99
N SER A 123 -9.74 -30.31 17.71
CA SER A 123 -10.46 -29.55 16.69
C SER A 123 -11.97 -29.47 17.01
N CYS A 124 -12.56 -28.29 16.84
CA CYS A 124 -13.99 -28.04 17.07
C CYS A 124 -14.95 -28.81 16.15
N ASP A 125 -14.42 -29.39 15.06
CA ASP A 125 -15.20 -30.20 14.11
C ASP A 125 -15.01 -31.71 14.36
N LEU A 126 -14.16 -32.09 15.32
CA LEU A 126 -13.85 -33.49 15.61
C LEU A 126 -14.94 -34.12 16.48
N ASN A 127 -15.25 -35.40 16.22
CA ASN A 127 -16.11 -36.25 17.05
C ASN A 127 -17.49 -35.65 17.40
N GLY A 128 -18.03 -34.77 16.56
CA GLY A 128 -19.34 -34.14 16.80
C GLY A 128 -19.35 -33.02 17.85
N CYS A 129 -18.19 -32.42 18.17
CA CYS A 129 -18.08 -31.31 19.12
C CYS A 129 -18.98 -30.11 18.74
N ALA A 130 -19.08 -29.78 17.45
CA ALA A 130 -19.83 -28.63 16.95
C ALA A 130 -19.44 -27.34 17.69
N GLY A 131 -18.14 -27.03 17.68
CA GLY A 131 -17.61 -25.90 18.44
C GLY A 131 -18.13 -24.55 17.97
N SER A 132 -18.30 -23.64 18.92
CA SER A 132 -18.76 -22.27 18.67
C SER A 132 -18.21 -21.31 19.72
N PHE A 133 -18.15 -20.03 19.37
CA PHE A 133 -17.84 -18.95 20.31
C PHE A 133 -19.14 -18.38 20.89
N ASP A 134 -19.23 -18.38 22.22
CA ASP A 134 -20.36 -17.81 22.97
C ASP A 134 -20.01 -16.42 23.52
N GLY A 135 -19.56 -15.53 22.63
CA GLY A 135 -19.09 -14.20 22.98
C GLY A 135 -17.57 -14.05 22.95
N LYS A 136 -17.02 -13.33 23.94
CA LYS A 136 -15.62 -12.83 23.94
C LYS A 136 -14.66 -13.80 24.64
N ASN A 137 -14.69 -15.07 24.25
CA ASN A 137 -13.81 -16.09 24.81
C ASN A 137 -12.56 -16.29 23.94
N LYS A 138 -11.47 -16.71 24.59
CA LYS A 138 -10.22 -17.08 23.91
C LYS A 138 -10.42 -18.27 22.99
N PHE A 139 -11.01 -19.34 23.50
CA PHE A 139 -11.27 -20.57 22.76
C PHE A 139 -12.77 -20.77 22.51
N ALA A 140 -13.07 -21.52 21.46
CA ALA A 140 -14.43 -21.97 21.21
C ALA A 140 -14.78 -23.11 22.16
N THR A 141 -16.07 -23.35 22.36
CA THR A 141 -16.56 -24.42 23.23
C THR A 141 -17.46 -25.37 22.45
N CYS A 142 -17.36 -26.66 22.74
CA CYS A 142 -18.23 -27.68 22.16
C CYS A 142 -19.68 -27.50 22.63
N LYS A 143 -20.62 -27.62 21.70
CA LYS A 143 -22.07 -27.59 21.95
C LYS A 143 -22.76 -28.93 21.66
N GLY A 144 -22.11 -29.82 20.91
CA GLY A 144 -22.55 -31.18 20.60
C GLY A 144 -21.97 -32.19 21.59
N ASN A 145 -21.04 -33.04 21.13
CA ASN A 145 -20.27 -33.91 22.03
C ASN A 145 -19.25 -33.11 22.84
N PHE A 146 -18.93 -33.55 24.05
CA PHE A 146 -17.98 -32.87 24.94
C PHE A 146 -18.44 -31.46 25.37
N VAL A 147 -19.74 -31.27 25.63
CA VAL A 147 -20.33 -29.96 25.97
C VAL A 147 -19.56 -29.29 27.11
N GLY A 148 -19.19 -28.03 26.88
CA GLY A 148 -18.46 -27.21 27.85
C GLY A 148 -16.94 -27.33 27.75
N CYS A 149 -16.41 -28.28 26.98
CA CYS A 149 -14.97 -28.35 26.71
C CYS A 149 -14.54 -27.33 25.66
N GLU A 150 -13.35 -26.76 25.87
CA GLU A 150 -12.71 -25.87 24.90
C GLU A 150 -12.12 -26.66 23.72
N CYS A 151 -12.16 -26.06 22.53
CA CYS A 151 -11.70 -26.67 21.28
C CYS A 151 -10.92 -25.68 20.42
N THR A 152 -10.06 -26.21 19.55
CA THR A 152 -9.30 -25.44 18.55
C THR A 152 -10.21 -25.08 17.38
N ALA A 153 -10.44 -23.79 17.19
CA ALA A 153 -11.31 -23.26 16.15
C ALA A 153 -10.85 -23.65 14.75
N THR A 154 -11.83 -23.88 13.87
CA THR A 154 -11.62 -24.08 12.44
C THR A 154 -12.28 -22.95 11.65
N SER A 155 -12.12 -22.95 10.32
CA SER A 155 -12.85 -22.01 9.45
C SER A 155 -14.37 -22.04 9.64
N ASN A 156 -14.93 -23.21 10.01
CA ASN A 156 -16.37 -23.37 10.26
C ASN A 156 -16.80 -22.70 11.58
N THR A 157 -15.89 -22.62 12.56
CA THR A 157 -16.13 -21.99 13.86
C THR A 157 -16.03 -20.47 13.81
N CYS A 158 -15.13 -19.94 12.98
CA CYS A 158 -14.72 -18.53 13.01
C CYS A 158 -15.66 -17.56 12.29
N GLY A 159 -16.49 -18.04 11.36
CA GLY A 159 -17.38 -17.19 10.57
C GLY A 159 -16.63 -16.19 9.68
N LYS A 160 -17.24 -15.02 9.43
CA LYS A 160 -16.65 -13.95 8.61
C LYS A 160 -15.56 -13.19 9.37
N HIS A 161 -14.48 -12.84 8.67
CA HIS A 161 -13.37 -12.08 9.26
C HIS A 161 -13.86 -10.76 9.85
N GLN A 162 -13.58 -10.58 11.14
CA GLN A 162 -13.81 -9.34 11.87
C GLN A 162 -12.50 -8.56 11.98
N SER A 163 -12.57 -7.28 12.37
CA SER A 163 -11.37 -6.50 12.64
C SER A 163 -10.48 -7.16 13.70
N CYS A 164 -9.16 -7.19 13.47
CA CYS A 164 -8.16 -7.77 14.37
C CYS A 164 -8.07 -7.11 15.75
N ASP A 165 -8.63 -5.90 15.90
CA ASP A 165 -8.67 -5.18 17.18
C ASP A 165 -10.05 -5.28 17.87
N LEU A 166 -11.01 -5.95 17.22
CA LEU A 166 -12.35 -6.06 17.74
C LEU A 166 -12.44 -7.17 18.79
N ASN A 167 -13.21 -6.91 19.85
CA ASN A 167 -13.60 -7.90 20.86
C ASN A 167 -12.43 -8.66 21.53
N GLY A 168 -11.22 -8.10 21.54
CA GLY A 168 -10.05 -8.70 22.19
C GLY A 168 -9.28 -9.73 21.34
N CYS A 169 -9.49 -9.76 20.01
CA CYS A 169 -8.80 -10.67 19.09
C CYS A 169 -7.27 -10.58 19.13
N ALA A 170 -6.72 -9.37 19.27
CA ALA A 170 -5.28 -9.11 19.24
C ALA A 170 -4.60 -9.78 18.04
N GLY A 171 -5.06 -9.42 16.84
CA GLY A 171 -4.62 -10.07 15.61
C GLY A 171 -3.14 -9.82 15.30
N SER A 172 -2.51 -10.84 14.71
CA SER A 172 -1.10 -10.80 14.30
C SER A 172 -0.87 -11.67 13.07
N PHE A 173 0.17 -11.36 12.30
CA PHE A 173 0.65 -12.21 11.22
C PHE A 173 1.75 -13.14 11.73
N ASP A 174 1.64 -14.43 11.40
CA ASP A 174 2.71 -15.39 11.62
C ASP A 174 3.43 -15.65 10.29
N GLY A 175 4.48 -14.88 10.04
CA GLY A 175 5.23 -14.95 8.78
C GLY A 175 4.41 -14.50 7.57
N SER A 176 4.38 -15.33 6.51
CA SER A 176 3.87 -14.98 5.17
C SER A 176 2.42 -15.42 4.95
N ALA A 177 1.53 -15.10 5.88
CA ALA A 177 0.10 -15.43 5.77
C ALA A 177 -0.68 -14.34 5.01
N LYS A 178 -1.74 -14.75 4.31
CA LYS A 178 -2.67 -13.85 3.64
C LYS A 178 -3.43 -12.96 4.62
N PHE A 179 -4.02 -13.57 5.65
CA PHE A 179 -4.77 -12.90 6.69
C PHE A 179 -4.06 -13.01 8.03
N ALA A 180 -4.30 -12.04 8.92
CA ALA A 180 -3.84 -12.12 10.29
C ALA A 180 -4.73 -13.09 11.08
N THR A 181 -4.21 -13.63 12.17
CA THR A 181 -4.95 -14.52 13.07
C THR A 181 -5.03 -13.94 14.47
N CYS A 182 -6.17 -14.14 15.13
CA CYS A 182 -6.37 -13.76 16.52
C CYS A 182 -5.51 -14.60 17.46
N LYS A 183 -4.89 -13.95 18.46
CA LYS A 183 -4.12 -14.60 19.54
C LYS A 183 -4.77 -14.43 20.92
N GLY A 184 -5.71 -13.51 21.04
CA GLY A 184 -6.57 -13.32 22.21
C GLY A 184 -7.89 -14.05 22.01
N ASN A 185 -9.00 -13.31 22.10
CA ASN A 185 -10.33 -13.85 21.82
C ASN A 185 -10.43 -14.37 20.40
N PHE A 186 -11.18 -15.45 20.19
CA PHE A 186 -11.29 -16.10 18.88
C PHE A 186 -9.96 -16.69 18.38
N GLU A 187 -9.11 -17.22 19.27
CA GLU A 187 -7.77 -17.70 18.91
C GLU A 187 -7.82 -18.71 17.75
N GLY A 188 -6.94 -18.49 16.77
CA GLY A 188 -6.87 -19.31 15.55
C GLY A 188 -7.78 -18.84 14.41
N CYS A 189 -8.71 -17.92 14.66
CA CYS A 189 -9.54 -17.33 13.62
C CYS A 189 -8.82 -16.23 12.84
N GLU A 190 -9.07 -16.19 11.53
CA GLU A 190 -8.59 -15.11 10.66
C GLU A 190 -9.35 -13.80 10.89
N CYS A 191 -8.65 -12.69 10.79
CA CYS A 191 -9.16 -11.34 11.02
C CYS A 191 -8.68 -10.34 9.97
N THR A 192 -9.45 -9.27 9.80
CA THR A 192 -9.11 -8.14 8.93
C THR A 192 -8.09 -7.25 9.62
N ALA A 193 -6.90 -7.15 9.03
CA ALA A 193 -5.78 -6.41 9.59
C ALA A 193 -6.10 -4.92 9.79
N THR A 194 -5.55 -4.36 10.85
CA THR A 194 -5.59 -2.92 11.15
C THR A 194 -4.19 -2.34 11.15
N ALA A 195 -4.07 -1.02 11.33
CA ALA A 195 -2.77 -0.38 11.49
C ALA A 195 -1.93 -0.99 12.63
N ASN A 196 -2.57 -1.47 13.70
CA ASN A 196 -1.88 -2.11 14.82
C ASN A 196 -1.34 -3.50 14.46
N THR A 197 -2.00 -4.19 13.52
CA THR A 197 -1.59 -5.52 13.04
C THR A 197 -0.43 -5.43 12.03
N CYS A 198 -0.41 -4.38 11.21
CA CYS A 198 0.42 -4.28 10.01
C CYS A 198 1.87 -3.83 10.25
N GLY A 199 2.18 -3.29 11.43
CA GLY A 199 3.51 -2.75 11.72
C GLY A 199 3.96 -1.64 10.76
N ASN A 200 5.28 -1.47 10.62
CA ASN A 200 5.84 -0.48 9.70
C ASN A 200 5.79 -0.97 8.25
N PRO A 201 5.29 -0.15 7.29
CA PRO A 201 5.23 -0.52 5.87
C PRO A 201 6.57 -1.00 5.33
N GLN A 202 6.55 -2.13 4.62
CA GLN A 202 7.69 -2.71 3.90
C GLN A 202 7.43 -2.67 2.39
N SER A 203 8.42 -3.06 1.58
CA SER A 203 8.27 -3.14 0.11
C SER A 203 7.03 -3.97 -0.30
N CYS A 204 6.26 -3.47 -1.26
CA CYS A 204 5.07 -4.14 -1.80
C CYS A 204 5.34 -5.47 -2.52
N ASP A 205 6.61 -5.74 -2.86
CA ASP A 205 7.03 -6.98 -3.50
C ASP A 205 7.59 -8.00 -2.49
N LEU A 206 7.69 -7.62 -1.21
CA LEU A 206 8.26 -8.46 -0.17
C LEU A 206 7.26 -9.53 0.29
N ASN A 207 7.75 -10.76 0.50
CA ASN A 207 7.03 -11.87 1.11
C ASN A 207 5.64 -12.15 0.50
N GLY A 208 5.45 -11.90 -0.80
CA GLY A 208 4.19 -12.15 -1.49
C GLY A 208 3.06 -11.15 -1.18
N CYS A 209 3.39 -9.94 -0.71
CA CYS A 209 2.42 -8.86 -0.47
C CYS A 209 1.59 -8.51 -1.72
N ALA A 210 2.23 -8.44 -2.89
CA ALA A 210 1.59 -8.04 -4.15
C ALA A 210 0.79 -6.74 -3.98
N GLY A 211 1.50 -5.67 -3.63
CA GLY A 211 0.88 -4.38 -3.34
C GLY A 211 0.21 -3.77 -4.57
N ASP A 212 -0.93 -3.13 -4.33
CA ASP A 212 -1.72 -2.44 -5.35
C ASP A 212 -2.33 -1.15 -4.79
N PHE A 213 -2.52 -0.16 -5.66
CA PHE A 213 -3.21 1.07 -5.31
C PHE A 213 -4.71 0.92 -5.57
N THR A 214 -5.52 1.12 -4.55
CA THR A 214 -6.93 1.40 -4.77
C THR A 214 -7.07 2.81 -5.36
N THR A 215 -8.15 3.08 -6.10
CA THR A 215 -8.35 4.39 -6.73
C THR A 215 -8.26 5.50 -5.69
N SER A 216 -7.23 6.33 -5.80
CA SER A 216 -6.96 7.50 -4.94
C SER A 216 -6.42 7.20 -3.54
N SER A 217 -5.70 6.09 -3.32
CA SER A 217 -4.98 5.87 -2.06
C SER A 217 -3.60 6.55 -2.04
N VAL A 218 -3.21 7.05 -0.87
CA VAL A 218 -1.86 7.63 -0.62
C VAL A 218 -0.79 6.56 -0.70
N LEU A 219 -1.05 5.41 -0.07
CA LEU A 219 -0.16 4.26 -0.06
C LEU A 219 -0.87 3.06 -0.70
N PRO A 220 -0.12 2.16 -1.35
CA PRO A 220 -0.65 0.89 -1.83
C PRO A 220 -0.90 -0.06 -0.66
N GLN A 221 -1.77 -1.03 -0.87
CA GLN A 221 -2.09 -2.07 0.09
C GLN A 221 -1.78 -3.46 -0.47
N CYS A 222 -1.30 -4.35 0.39
CA CYS A 222 -1.08 -5.74 0.03
C CYS A 222 -2.40 -6.44 -0.32
N GLN A 223 -2.40 -7.16 -1.45
CA GLN A 223 -3.53 -7.98 -1.91
C GLN A 223 -3.30 -9.50 -1.71
N GLY A 224 -2.03 -9.89 -1.61
CA GLY A 224 -1.58 -11.23 -1.25
C GLY A 224 -1.36 -11.35 0.25
N ASN A 225 -0.15 -11.71 0.66
CA ASN A 225 0.22 -11.79 2.07
C ASN A 225 0.10 -10.43 2.76
N PHE A 226 -0.27 -10.42 4.05
CA PHE A 226 -0.50 -9.18 4.80
C PHE A 226 -1.68 -8.36 4.27
N GLN A 227 -2.75 -9.01 3.79
CA GLN A 227 -3.84 -8.33 3.09
C GLN A 227 -4.45 -7.19 3.91
N GLY A 228 -4.58 -6.02 3.27
CA GLY A 228 -5.09 -4.80 3.89
C GLY A 228 -4.04 -3.92 4.58
N CYS A 229 -2.79 -4.39 4.69
CA CYS A 229 -1.68 -3.61 5.19
C CYS A 229 -1.09 -2.69 4.13
N ASN A 230 -0.72 -1.47 4.53
CA ASN A 230 -0.02 -0.54 3.64
C ASN A 230 1.42 -1.00 3.40
N CYS A 231 1.90 -0.82 2.17
CA CYS A 231 3.26 -1.14 1.77
C CYS A 231 3.95 0.05 1.06
N ILE A 232 5.26 -0.06 0.85
CA ILE A 232 6.08 0.93 0.14
C ILE A 232 6.07 0.55 -1.33
N ALA A 233 5.55 1.45 -2.16
CA ALA A 233 5.41 1.24 -3.60
C ALA A 233 6.76 0.95 -4.27
N THR A 234 6.74 0.00 -5.20
CA THR A 234 7.87 -0.31 -6.09
C THR A 234 7.51 0.05 -7.54
N SER A 235 8.46 -0.12 -8.45
CA SER A 235 8.17 0.04 -9.89
C SER A 235 7.04 -0.86 -10.38
N ASN A 236 6.88 -2.05 -9.79
CA ASN A 236 5.84 -3.01 -10.16
C ASN A 236 4.45 -2.54 -9.69
N THR A 237 4.38 -1.85 -8.56
CA THR A 237 3.14 -1.29 -8.00
C THR A 237 2.67 -0.04 -8.75
N CYS A 238 3.60 0.78 -9.25
CA CYS A 238 3.32 2.11 -9.79
C CYS A 238 2.82 2.13 -11.24
N GLY A 239 3.09 1.07 -12.02
CA GLY A 239 2.78 1.03 -13.45
C GLY A 239 3.48 2.13 -14.26
N ASP A 240 2.88 2.50 -15.39
CA ASP A 240 3.40 3.54 -16.27
C ASP A 240 3.20 4.95 -15.68
N ARG A 241 4.21 5.81 -15.85
CA ARG A 241 4.19 7.19 -15.35
C ARG A 241 3.01 7.99 -15.92
N GLN A 242 2.14 8.45 -15.02
CA GLN A 242 1.05 9.37 -15.33
C GLN A 242 1.40 10.82 -14.99
N SER A 243 0.55 11.77 -15.36
CA SER A 243 0.72 13.18 -15.01
C SER A 243 0.81 13.39 -13.49
N CYS A 244 1.74 14.23 -13.04
CA CYS A 244 1.94 14.55 -11.62
C CYS A 244 0.77 15.28 -10.95
N ASP A 245 -0.18 15.80 -11.74
CA ASP A 245 -1.38 16.47 -11.25
C ASP A 245 -2.62 15.55 -11.29
N LEU A 246 -2.47 14.32 -11.82
CA LEU A 246 -3.58 13.39 -11.96
C LEU A 246 -3.92 12.73 -10.62
N ASN A 247 -5.22 12.57 -10.35
CA ASN A 247 -5.77 11.79 -9.23
C ASN A 247 -5.17 12.13 -7.86
N GLY A 248 -4.76 13.38 -7.61
CA GLY A 248 -4.21 13.81 -6.32
C GLY A 248 -2.76 13.38 -6.06
N CYS A 249 -1.98 13.04 -7.08
CA CYS A 249 -0.56 12.68 -6.97
C CYS A 249 0.29 13.78 -6.30
N ALA A 250 0.02 15.05 -6.62
CA ALA A 250 0.78 16.20 -6.12
C ALA A 250 2.29 16.01 -6.28
N GLY A 251 2.71 15.75 -7.53
CA GLY A 251 4.10 15.41 -7.82
C GLY A 251 5.07 16.55 -7.53
N SER A 252 6.27 16.18 -7.08
CA SER A 252 7.37 17.11 -6.86
C SER A 252 8.72 16.44 -7.07
N PHE A 253 9.76 17.24 -7.26
CA PHE A 253 11.14 16.77 -7.32
C PHE A 253 11.76 16.84 -5.93
N ASP A 254 12.39 15.75 -5.51
CA ASP A 254 13.14 15.67 -4.26
C ASP A 254 14.63 15.75 -4.59
N GLY A 255 15.16 16.96 -4.65
CA GLY A 255 16.53 17.21 -5.11
C GLY A 255 16.71 17.03 -6.63
N SER A 256 17.87 16.50 -7.03
CA SER A 256 18.27 16.40 -8.44
C SER A 256 17.92 15.04 -9.04
N THR A 257 16.63 14.74 -9.15
CA THR A 257 16.14 13.47 -9.73
C THR A 257 15.72 13.63 -11.19
N LYS A 258 15.77 12.51 -11.93
CA LYS A 258 15.32 12.44 -13.33
C LYS A 258 13.83 12.74 -13.47
N PHE A 259 13.02 12.08 -12.67
CA PHE A 259 11.56 12.19 -12.68
C PHE A 259 11.05 12.72 -11.34
N ALA A 260 9.90 13.38 -11.39
CA ALA A 260 9.17 13.78 -10.20
C ALA A 260 8.50 12.55 -9.57
N THR A 261 8.17 12.66 -8.29
CA THR A 261 7.55 11.58 -7.52
C THR A 261 6.29 12.11 -6.87
N CYS A 262 5.22 11.31 -6.86
CA CYS A 262 3.99 11.63 -6.15
C CYS A 262 4.24 11.72 -4.64
N LYS A 263 3.69 12.77 -4.01
CA LYS A 263 3.73 12.96 -2.55
C LYS A 263 2.35 12.75 -1.90
N GLY A 264 1.27 12.89 -2.65
CA GLY A 264 -0.10 12.59 -2.26
C GLY A 264 -0.49 11.15 -2.62
N ASN A 265 -1.53 10.98 -3.43
CA ASN A 265 -1.92 9.67 -3.94
C ASN A 265 -0.79 9.04 -4.76
N PHE A 266 -0.67 7.71 -4.74
CA PHE A 266 0.43 7.02 -5.42
C PHE A 266 1.83 7.36 -4.86
N LYS A 267 1.92 7.66 -3.55
CA LYS A 267 3.16 8.16 -2.92
C LYS A 267 4.35 7.24 -3.21
N GLY A 268 5.44 7.83 -3.68
CA GLY A 268 6.65 7.09 -4.04
C GLY A 268 6.72 6.68 -5.52
N CYS A 269 5.61 6.76 -6.26
CA CYS A 269 5.59 6.49 -7.70
C CYS A 269 6.10 7.69 -8.51
N GLN A 270 6.83 7.40 -9.58
CA GLN A 270 7.28 8.42 -10.51
C GLN A 270 6.10 8.95 -11.33
N CYS A 271 6.15 10.24 -11.68
CA CYS A 271 5.14 10.88 -12.50
C CYS A 271 5.78 11.80 -13.56
N THR A 272 4.99 12.15 -14.57
CA THR A 272 5.36 13.07 -15.64
C THR A 272 5.07 14.49 -15.18
N ALA A 273 6.13 15.29 -15.05
CA ALA A 273 6.06 16.65 -14.53
C ALA A 273 5.18 17.56 -15.41
N THR A 274 4.42 18.41 -14.75
CA THR A 274 3.59 19.46 -15.37
C THR A 274 4.13 20.83 -15.04
N GLY A 275 3.51 21.88 -15.58
CA GLY A 275 3.82 23.26 -15.18
C GLY A 275 3.65 23.54 -13.68
N ASN A 276 2.82 22.78 -12.96
CA ASN A 276 2.65 22.93 -11.50
C ASN A 276 3.73 22.17 -10.71
N THR A 277 4.23 21.07 -11.26
CA THR A 277 5.38 20.34 -10.71
C THR A 277 6.67 21.14 -10.87
N CYS A 278 6.78 21.84 -11.99
CA CYS A 278 7.94 22.63 -12.36
C CYS A 278 7.86 24.03 -11.74
N GLY A 279 8.92 24.46 -11.06
CA GLY A 279 9.04 25.86 -10.64
C GLY A 279 9.36 26.79 -11.82
N SER A 280 9.70 28.04 -11.50
CA SER A 280 10.20 29.00 -12.48
C SER A 280 11.43 28.45 -13.23
N PRO A 281 11.49 28.55 -14.57
CA PRO A 281 12.60 28.01 -15.36
C PRO A 281 13.97 28.48 -14.85
N GLN A 282 14.86 27.52 -14.58
CA GLN A 282 16.25 27.73 -14.20
C GLN A 282 17.20 27.42 -15.37
N SER A 283 18.49 27.69 -15.23
CA SER A 283 19.49 27.38 -16.27
C SER A 283 19.42 25.90 -16.71
N CYS A 284 19.48 25.66 -18.02
CA CYS A 284 19.45 24.31 -18.60
C CYS A 284 20.65 23.43 -18.28
N ASP A 285 21.73 24.02 -17.77
CA ASP A 285 22.94 23.31 -17.35
C ASP A 285 22.96 23.08 -15.82
N LEU A 286 21.96 23.60 -15.10
CA LEU A 286 21.91 23.49 -13.65
C LEU A 286 21.46 22.09 -13.22
N ASN A 287 22.12 21.53 -12.20
CA ASN A 287 21.73 20.31 -11.50
C ASN A 287 21.45 19.11 -12.43
N GLY A 288 22.17 19.02 -13.56
CA GLY A 288 22.04 17.92 -14.51
C GLY A 288 20.79 17.95 -15.39
N CYS A 289 20.10 19.09 -15.53
CA CYS A 289 18.92 19.25 -16.41
C CYS A 289 19.20 18.83 -17.86
N ALA A 290 20.37 19.17 -18.40
CA ALA A 290 20.78 18.90 -19.79
C ALA A 290 19.68 19.34 -20.78
N GLY A 291 19.37 20.63 -20.77
CA GLY A 291 18.28 21.18 -21.57
C GLY A 291 18.50 21.04 -23.08
N LYS A 292 17.42 20.77 -23.81
CA LYS A 292 17.42 20.64 -25.27
C LYS A 292 16.14 21.24 -25.87
N PHE A 293 16.27 21.80 -27.06
CA PHE A 293 15.11 22.18 -27.88
C PHE A 293 14.63 20.97 -28.69
N ASN A 294 13.41 20.53 -28.41
CA ASN A 294 12.71 19.54 -29.22
C ASN A 294 11.73 20.26 -30.14
N GLY A 295 12.13 20.46 -31.40
CA GLY A 295 11.35 21.20 -32.39
C GLY A 295 11.33 22.72 -32.18
N ASN A 296 10.33 23.38 -32.75
CA ASN A 296 10.17 24.84 -32.75
C ASN A 296 9.46 25.32 -31.48
N ARG A 297 10.15 25.27 -30.34
CA ARG A 297 9.63 25.70 -29.04
C ARG A 297 10.29 26.98 -28.54
N GLN A 298 9.53 27.77 -27.78
CA GLN A 298 10.04 28.98 -27.13
C GLN A 298 11.13 28.67 -26.11
N LEU A 299 10.88 27.73 -25.20
CA LEU A 299 11.83 27.31 -24.18
C LEU A 299 12.30 25.86 -24.41
N PRO A 300 13.57 25.56 -24.13
CA PRO A 300 14.07 24.19 -24.09
C PRO A 300 13.51 23.44 -22.88
N GLN A 301 13.56 22.12 -22.93
CA GLN A 301 13.15 21.24 -21.83
C GLN A 301 14.31 20.40 -21.33
N CYS A 302 14.32 20.11 -20.03
CA CYS A 302 15.29 19.21 -19.44
C CYS A 302 15.12 17.78 -19.97
N SER A 303 16.25 17.15 -20.31
CA SER A 303 16.32 15.76 -20.77
C SER A 303 17.05 14.83 -19.79
N GLY A 304 17.82 15.40 -18.87
CA GLY A 304 18.45 14.75 -17.72
C GLY A 304 17.57 14.84 -16.48
N ASN A 305 18.01 15.53 -15.44
CA ASN A 305 17.17 15.79 -14.26
C ASN A 305 16.01 16.73 -14.59
N PHE A 306 14.89 16.63 -13.86
CA PHE A 306 13.70 17.48 -14.09
C PHE A 306 13.03 17.27 -15.45
N VAL A 307 13.01 16.03 -15.97
CA VAL A 307 12.43 15.74 -17.30
C VAL A 307 11.00 16.27 -17.41
N GLY A 308 10.75 17.00 -18.51
CA GLY A 308 9.46 17.62 -18.79
C GLY A 308 9.35 19.08 -18.36
N CYS A 309 10.26 19.57 -17.50
CA CYS A 309 10.31 20.97 -17.10
C CYS A 309 11.04 21.84 -18.14
N ASN A 310 10.54 23.06 -18.32
CA ASN A 310 11.19 24.08 -19.14
C ASN A 310 12.39 24.68 -18.39
N CYS A 311 13.45 25.01 -19.13
CA CYS A 311 14.65 25.64 -18.59
C CYS A 311 15.05 26.88 -19.43
N LYS A 312 15.97 27.69 -18.91
CA LYS A 312 16.53 28.86 -19.58
C LYS A 312 17.75 28.42 -20.38
N ALA A 313 17.70 28.64 -21.69
CA ALA A 313 18.75 28.23 -22.61
C ALA A 313 20.11 28.82 -22.22
N THR A 314 21.15 28.01 -22.35
CA THR A 314 22.55 28.41 -22.24
C THR A 314 23.23 28.25 -23.59
N SER A 315 24.49 28.68 -23.71
CA SER A 315 25.30 28.43 -24.91
C SER A 315 25.40 26.95 -25.28
N ASN A 316 25.34 26.03 -24.31
CA ASN A 316 25.39 24.59 -24.55
C ASN A 316 24.03 24.02 -25.00
N THR A 317 22.94 24.72 -24.66
CA THR A 317 21.59 24.36 -25.11
C THR A 317 21.35 24.85 -26.54
N CYS A 318 21.91 26.01 -26.87
CA CYS A 318 21.81 26.62 -28.17
C CYS A 318 22.75 25.91 -29.16
N GLY A 319 22.22 25.50 -30.31
CA GLY A 319 23.04 25.01 -31.41
C GLY A 319 23.80 26.14 -32.12
N THR A 320 24.36 25.83 -33.28
CA THR A 320 24.94 26.84 -34.17
C THR A 320 23.90 27.90 -34.53
N PRO A 321 24.20 29.21 -34.39
CA PRO A 321 23.26 30.28 -34.74
C PRO A 321 22.71 30.12 -36.16
N GLN A 322 21.42 30.40 -36.31
CA GLN A 322 20.68 30.38 -37.58
C GLN A 322 20.04 31.75 -37.82
N SER A 323 19.49 31.99 -39.01
CA SER A 323 18.79 33.26 -39.31
C SER A 323 17.72 33.59 -38.26
N CYS A 324 17.69 34.87 -37.86
CA CYS A 324 16.81 35.40 -36.83
C CYS A 324 15.31 35.42 -37.19
N THR A 325 14.97 35.24 -38.46
CA THR A 325 13.56 35.07 -38.91
C THR A 325 13.17 33.60 -39.11
N LYS A 326 14.14 32.68 -39.05
CA LYS A 326 13.91 31.25 -39.29
C LYS A 326 13.16 30.61 -38.11
N ASN A 327 12.25 29.68 -38.43
CA ASN A 327 11.56 28.80 -37.47
C ASN A 327 10.86 29.55 -36.32
N GLY A 328 10.43 30.80 -36.52
CA GLY A 328 9.75 31.60 -35.50
C GLY A 328 10.66 32.16 -34.41
N CYS A 329 11.97 32.29 -34.66
CA CYS A 329 12.93 32.90 -33.72
C CYS A 329 12.57 34.34 -33.34
N SER A 330 12.03 35.13 -34.27
CA SER A 330 11.66 36.53 -34.05
C SER A 330 12.80 37.33 -33.41
N GLY A 331 13.94 37.38 -34.11
CA GLY A 331 15.17 37.93 -33.54
C GLY A 331 15.08 39.42 -33.24
N SER A 332 15.82 39.84 -32.21
CA SER A 332 16.02 41.23 -31.86
C SER A 332 17.43 41.43 -31.30
N PHE A 333 17.91 42.67 -31.27
CA PHE A 333 19.16 42.99 -30.62
C PHE A 333 18.98 43.13 -29.11
N ASP A 334 19.90 42.58 -28.33
CA ASP A 334 20.02 42.84 -26.90
C ASP A 334 20.75 44.17 -26.62
N SER A 335 20.91 44.53 -25.34
CA SER A 335 21.58 45.76 -24.93
C SER A 335 23.05 45.85 -25.33
N ASN A 336 23.67 44.72 -25.69
CA ASN A 336 25.05 44.65 -26.16
C ASN A 336 25.11 44.55 -27.70
N GLY A 337 24.00 44.83 -28.39
CA GLY A 337 23.94 44.80 -29.86
C GLY A 337 24.03 43.41 -30.46
N LYS A 338 23.78 42.34 -29.69
CA LYS A 338 23.81 40.96 -30.19
C LYS A 338 22.41 40.47 -30.56
N ALA A 339 22.28 39.85 -31.73
CA ALA A 339 21.01 39.31 -32.17
C ALA A 339 20.64 38.03 -31.40
N THR A 340 19.47 38.04 -30.77
CA THR A 340 18.92 36.94 -29.96
C THR A 340 17.47 36.67 -30.32
N CYS A 341 17.04 35.41 -30.23
CA CYS A 341 15.66 35.04 -30.46
C CYS A 341 14.76 35.48 -29.29
N LYS A 342 13.59 36.05 -29.60
CA LYS A 342 12.53 36.39 -28.63
C LYS A 342 11.30 35.48 -28.71
N GLY A 343 11.13 34.78 -29.83
CA GLY A 343 10.14 33.73 -30.03
C GLY A 343 10.72 32.34 -29.73
N ASN A 344 10.65 31.43 -30.70
CA ASN A 344 11.26 30.12 -30.60
C ASN A 344 12.77 30.23 -30.34
N PHE A 345 13.34 29.32 -29.56
CA PHE A 345 14.75 29.37 -29.15
C PHE A 345 15.10 30.59 -28.28
N LEU A 346 14.16 31.03 -27.43
CA LEU A 346 14.28 32.24 -26.60
C LEU A 346 15.62 32.30 -25.85
N GLY A 347 16.35 33.39 -26.06
CA GLY A 347 17.66 33.63 -25.43
C GLY A 347 18.86 33.05 -26.19
N CYS A 348 18.64 32.24 -27.24
CA CYS A 348 19.71 31.81 -28.14
C CYS A 348 20.10 32.90 -29.13
N GLN A 349 21.37 32.89 -29.52
CA GLN A 349 21.89 33.79 -30.53
C GLN A 349 21.43 33.37 -31.92
N CYS A 350 21.17 34.36 -32.76
CA CYS A 350 20.80 34.17 -34.16
C CYS A 350 21.65 35.06 -35.06
N VAL A 351 21.67 34.75 -36.36
CA VAL A 351 22.33 35.54 -37.39
C VAL A 351 21.31 36.56 -37.88
N ALA A 352 21.62 37.85 -37.71
CA ALA A 352 20.76 38.93 -38.15
C ALA A 352 20.56 38.88 -39.67
N ASP A 353 19.33 39.14 -40.10
CA ASP A 353 18.93 39.24 -41.50
C ASP A 353 18.15 40.55 -41.70
N SER A 354 17.73 40.84 -42.93
CA SER A 354 16.98 42.06 -43.25
C SER A 354 15.67 42.22 -42.48
N GLY A 355 15.07 41.13 -41.98
CA GLY A 355 13.88 41.18 -41.14
C GLY A 355 14.17 41.52 -39.68
N THR A 356 15.44 41.41 -39.27
CA THR A 356 15.93 41.74 -37.92
C THR A 356 16.62 43.10 -37.91
N CYS A 357 17.31 43.44 -38.99
CA CYS A 357 17.97 44.71 -39.21
C CYS A 357 16.92 45.77 -39.59
N GLY A 358 16.95 46.91 -38.89
CA GLY A 358 16.19 48.09 -39.29
C GLY A 358 16.78 48.79 -40.52
N PRO A 359 16.29 50.00 -40.86
CA PRO A 359 16.90 50.80 -41.93
C PRO A 359 18.39 51.08 -41.63
N PRO A 360 19.29 51.04 -42.63
CA PRO A 360 20.71 51.26 -42.44
C PRO A 360 21.00 52.53 -41.64
N GLN A 361 21.82 52.38 -40.59
CA GLN A 361 22.30 53.48 -39.74
C GLN A 361 23.79 53.71 -39.99
N SER A 362 24.34 54.84 -39.52
CA SER A 362 25.77 55.15 -39.66
C SER A 362 26.66 54.01 -39.15
N CYS A 363 27.69 53.64 -39.92
CA CYS A 363 28.63 52.57 -39.60
C CYS A 363 29.49 52.81 -38.34
N ASP A 364 29.54 54.05 -37.84
CA ASP A 364 30.24 54.41 -36.60
C ASP A 364 29.29 54.48 -35.40
N LEU A 365 27.97 54.33 -35.62
CA LEU A 365 26.97 54.48 -34.56
C LEU A 365 26.91 53.23 -33.67
N ASN A 366 26.75 53.45 -32.36
CA ASN A 366 26.48 52.42 -31.36
C ASN A 366 27.44 51.22 -31.40
N GLY A 367 28.70 51.43 -31.82
CA GLY A 367 29.71 50.37 -31.90
C GLY A 367 29.52 49.39 -33.06
N CYS A 368 28.82 49.78 -34.14
CA CYS A 368 28.66 48.96 -35.34
C CYS A 368 29.99 48.52 -35.97
N ASN A 369 31.00 49.40 -35.97
CA ASN A 369 32.31 49.17 -36.58
C ASN A 369 32.16 48.65 -38.03
N GLY A 370 31.46 49.41 -38.85
CA GLY A 370 31.16 49.01 -40.23
C GLY A 370 32.42 48.78 -41.06
N LYS A 371 32.41 47.73 -41.87
CA LYS A 371 33.48 47.40 -42.82
C LYS A 371 32.89 46.81 -44.10
N PHE A 372 33.56 47.08 -45.21
CA PHE A 372 33.34 46.32 -46.43
C PHE A 372 34.05 44.97 -46.29
N LEU A 373 33.27 43.88 -46.33
CA LEU A 373 33.80 42.52 -46.27
C LEU A 373 33.91 41.97 -47.70
N GLY A 374 35.13 41.77 -48.20
CA GLY A 374 35.37 41.39 -49.59
C GLY A 374 34.86 42.45 -50.58
N ASP A 375 34.33 42.01 -51.72
CA ASP A 375 33.74 42.87 -52.77
C ASP A 375 32.26 43.20 -52.50
N SER A 376 31.89 43.38 -51.23
CA SER A 376 30.50 43.70 -50.87
C SER A 376 30.13 45.10 -51.35
N GLU A 377 28.96 45.23 -52.00
CA GLU A 377 28.42 46.52 -52.47
C GLU A 377 28.16 47.49 -51.31
N ALA A 378 27.76 46.98 -50.14
CA ALA A 378 27.46 47.76 -48.95
C ALA A 378 28.31 47.33 -47.75
N PRO A 379 28.68 48.25 -46.84
CA PRO A 379 29.40 47.90 -45.63
C PRO A 379 28.44 47.27 -44.62
N VAL A 380 28.96 46.31 -43.85
CA VAL A 380 28.21 45.64 -42.80
C VAL A 380 28.85 45.88 -41.45
N CYS A 381 28.04 45.95 -40.40
CA CYS A 381 28.54 46.02 -39.03
C CYS A 381 29.34 44.75 -38.70
N THR A 382 30.49 44.93 -38.05
CA THR A 382 31.33 43.82 -37.55
C THR A 382 31.40 43.79 -36.02
N GLY A 383 30.95 44.85 -35.35
CA GLY A 383 30.77 44.94 -33.90
C GLY A 383 29.31 44.70 -33.49
N ASN A 384 28.69 45.68 -32.82
CA ASN A 384 27.28 45.62 -32.50
C ASN A 384 26.44 45.58 -33.79
N PHE A 385 25.30 44.90 -33.78
CA PHE A 385 24.45 44.72 -34.97
C PHE A 385 25.14 43.95 -36.12
N ALA A 386 26.11 43.08 -35.77
CA ALA A 386 26.89 42.32 -36.75
C ALA A 386 26.02 41.63 -37.80
N GLY A 387 26.38 41.84 -39.08
CA GLY A 387 25.64 41.32 -40.24
C GLY A 387 24.57 42.27 -40.80
N CYS A 388 24.24 43.38 -40.12
CA CYS A 388 23.38 44.42 -40.68
C CYS A 388 24.16 45.38 -41.58
N VAL A 389 23.52 45.81 -42.67
CA VAL A 389 24.04 46.86 -43.56
C VAL A 389 24.01 48.21 -42.83
N CYS A 390 25.09 48.98 -42.98
CA CYS A 390 25.23 50.32 -42.42
C CYS A 390 25.55 51.34 -43.52
N SER A 391 25.36 52.62 -43.22
CA SER A 391 25.72 53.73 -44.10
C SER A 391 27.18 54.11 -43.87
N PRO A 392 28.05 54.06 -44.91
CA PRO A 392 29.48 54.27 -44.75
C PRO A 392 29.80 55.68 -44.22
N THR A 393 30.85 55.73 -43.41
CA THR A 393 31.48 56.98 -42.95
C THR A 393 32.89 57.08 -43.52
N SER A 394 33.56 58.22 -43.32
CA SER A 394 34.98 58.38 -43.69
C SER A 394 35.86 57.27 -43.12
N ASN A 395 35.59 56.82 -41.90
CA ASN A 395 36.32 55.73 -41.24
C ASN A 395 36.05 54.36 -41.89
N THR A 396 34.87 54.16 -42.45
CA THR A 396 34.46 52.91 -43.12
C THR A 396 35.06 52.80 -44.54
N CYS A 397 35.14 53.93 -45.25
CA CYS A 397 35.60 54.00 -46.63
C CYS A 397 37.12 53.86 -46.79
N GLY A 398 37.88 54.14 -45.73
CA GLY A 398 39.33 54.18 -45.77
C GLY A 398 39.84 55.40 -46.55
N GLY A 399 41.03 55.27 -47.17
CA GLY A 399 41.57 56.30 -48.05
C GLY A 399 40.77 56.44 -49.35
N THR A 400 40.74 57.64 -49.92
CA THR A 400 40.10 57.89 -51.22
C THR A 400 40.76 57.06 -52.30
N ARG A 401 39.95 56.31 -53.05
CA ARG A 401 40.37 55.42 -54.14
C ARG A 401 39.96 56.00 -55.49
N ASP A 402 40.50 55.49 -56.59
CA ASP A 402 40.11 55.93 -57.93
C ASP A 402 38.70 55.42 -58.28
N CYS A 403 37.90 56.26 -58.95
CA CYS A 403 36.50 55.93 -59.26
C CYS A 403 36.33 54.74 -60.22
N ASP A 404 37.38 54.34 -60.95
CA ASP A 404 37.38 53.16 -61.84
C ASP A 404 38.04 51.92 -61.20
N ALA A 405 38.61 52.06 -60.00
CA ALA A 405 39.33 50.99 -59.32
C ALA A 405 38.40 50.12 -58.46
N ASP A 406 38.79 48.85 -58.28
CA ASP A 406 38.17 47.89 -57.36
C ASP A 406 36.63 47.74 -57.50
N GLY A 407 36.09 48.00 -58.69
CA GLY A 407 34.66 47.89 -58.97
C GLY A 407 33.79 49.02 -58.40
N CYS A 408 34.38 50.19 -58.05
CA CYS A 408 33.69 51.36 -57.50
C CYS A 408 32.64 51.96 -58.45
N ASN A 409 32.96 52.08 -59.75
CA ASN A 409 32.13 52.71 -60.78
C ASN A 409 31.57 54.07 -60.32
N GLY A 410 32.47 55.01 -60.04
CA GLY A 410 32.11 56.31 -59.47
C GLY A 410 31.30 57.19 -60.43
N ASN A 411 30.43 58.03 -59.86
CA ASN A 411 29.68 59.03 -60.64
C ASN A 411 30.47 60.35 -60.80
N SER A 412 29.92 61.30 -61.57
CA SER A 412 30.47 62.64 -61.75
C SER A 412 30.57 63.48 -60.45
N GLY A 413 29.92 63.03 -59.37
CA GLY A 413 30.03 63.61 -58.04
C GLY A 413 31.17 63.03 -57.18
N GLY A 414 31.99 62.13 -57.72
CA GLY A 414 33.11 61.52 -57.00
C GLY A 414 32.67 60.53 -55.92
N VAL A 415 31.58 59.77 -56.15
CA VAL A 415 31.07 58.77 -55.21
C VAL A 415 30.90 57.42 -55.92
N CYS A 416 31.36 56.33 -55.28
CA CYS A 416 31.20 54.97 -55.78
C CYS A 416 29.72 54.55 -55.86
N LEU A 417 29.32 53.94 -56.98
CA LEU A 417 27.96 53.44 -57.24
C LEU A 417 27.81 51.92 -57.10
N ASN A 418 28.91 51.17 -57.03
CA ASN A 418 28.90 49.71 -56.87
C ASN A 418 29.69 49.29 -55.63
N ASN A 419 30.91 48.74 -55.78
CA ASN A 419 31.73 48.39 -54.62
C ASN A 419 32.07 49.68 -53.85
N TYR A 420 32.06 49.60 -52.52
CA TYR A 420 32.24 50.79 -51.68
C TYR A 420 31.13 51.85 -51.86
N TYR A 421 29.91 51.42 -52.17
CA TYR A 421 28.77 52.31 -52.44
C TYR A 421 28.65 53.44 -51.42
N GLY A 422 28.61 54.70 -51.90
CA GLY A 422 28.48 55.87 -51.04
C GLY A 422 29.80 56.42 -50.46
N CYS A 423 30.94 55.75 -50.72
CA CYS A 423 32.26 56.27 -50.40
C CYS A 423 32.77 57.25 -51.45
N ALA A 424 33.51 58.28 -51.02
CA ALA A 424 34.17 59.22 -51.92
C ALA A 424 35.28 58.52 -52.71
N CYS A 425 35.38 58.83 -54.01
CA CYS A 425 36.42 58.38 -54.91
C CYS A 425 37.01 59.58 -55.68
N ASN A 426 38.26 59.44 -56.11
CA ASN A 426 38.92 60.41 -56.95
C ASN A 426 38.47 60.15 -58.40
N PRO A 427 37.80 61.12 -59.06
CA PRO A 427 37.47 61.00 -60.45
C PRO A 427 38.76 60.84 -61.25
N VAL A 428 38.85 59.75 -62.01
CA VAL A 428 40.00 59.50 -62.88
C VAL A 428 39.81 60.39 -64.11
N ALA A 429 40.89 61.02 -64.59
CA ALA A 429 40.83 62.02 -65.68
C ALA A 429 40.21 61.52 -67.01
N ASN A 430 39.85 60.23 -67.11
CA ASN A 430 39.26 59.60 -68.29
C ASN A 430 37.75 59.30 -68.18
N THR A 431 37.06 59.64 -67.09
CA THR A 431 35.57 59.55 -67.05
C THR A 431 34.87 60.75 -67.69
N CYS A 432 35.61 61.62 -68.38
CA CYS A 432 35.05 62.71 -69.19
C CYS A 432 34.70 62.24 -70.62
N GLU A 433 33.77 61.29 -70.76
CA GLU A 433 33.02 61.13 -72.02
C GLU A 433 31.56 61.54 -71.79
N GLY A 434 31.30 62.84 -71.93
CA GLY A 434 29.95 63.40 -71.95
C GLY A 434 29.85 64.80 -71.36
N ALA A 435 29.98 65.81 -72.23
CA ALA A 435 29.68 67.23 -72.01
C ALA A 435 30.41 67.89 -70.82
N GLY A 436 31.62 68.38 -71.10
CA GLY A 436 32.53 68.94 -70.12
C GLY A 436 32.03 70.17 -69.36
N VAL A 437 32.40 70.21 -68.08
CA VAL A 437 33.14 71.27 -67.41
C VAL A 437 33.94 70.57 -66.30
N CYS A 438 35.26 70.83 -66.22
CA CYS A 438 36.06 70.45 -65.05
C CYS A 438 36.09 71.61 -64.05
#